data_AF-A0A554MIG5-F1
#
_entry.id   AF-A0A554MIG5-F1
#
_cell.length_a   1.000
_cell.length_b   1.000
_cell.length_c   1.000
_cell.angle_alpha   90.00
_cell.angle_beta   90.00
_cell.angle_gamma   90.00
#
_symmetry.space_group_name_H-M   'P 1'
#
loop_
_entity.id
_entity.type
_entity.pdbx_description
1 polymer ?
#
loop_
_entity_poly.entity_id
_entity_poly.type
_entity_poly.pdbx_seq_one_letter_code
_entity_poly.pdbx_strand_id
1 'polypeptide(L)'
;MSCQKTVTVAPTGCTSNCGGGLNPPNVVLYKQPSNQPLAFISLSQIPYTGFDAGPALTFFFWLAIGLFSALIAYIVAGKRGIRFVMGYTNTTPHARPETPAERHEHAREEVYGTPYPTPDALVMHQARAVSPTKTEEVSIPVEHLFTAVAPVAPARSPAPAIDGIPNIADVIESRAHAAGVLMSPEAVTLATSISTDRAESLRVFGNILNEAVRTIPRENGWVMLTTDRFADLRNMDQGVSIAPPTASAFPIATPVGAPIDVVVKSPVDSVAASQFASAVVSGNRDVAFSVMRSFEHDGMSPTALMTSTAVALDTLYRTRRDSRPAVDVSLADAATHLSDEQLAHLVNIFTHSLDTVYASPFTGVKLALAQAFEVVG
;
A
#
# COMPACT_ATOMS: atom_id res chain seq x y z
N MET A 1 -16.25 -41.76 -27.41
CA MET A 1 -15.15 -42.57 -26.84
C MET A 1 -15.02 -42.21 -25.37
N SER A 2 -15.42 -43.10 -24.46
CA SER A 2 -15.34 -42.89 -23.01
C SER A 2 -14.04 -43.50 -22.47
N CYS A 3 -13.12 -42.66 -22.02
CA CYS A 3 -11.87 -43.08 -21.39
C CYS A 3 -12.15 -43.42 -19.91
N GLN A 4 -12.26 -44.70 -19.57
CA GLN A 4 -12.30 -45.16 -18.19
C GLN A 4 -10.88 -45.49 -17.72
N LYS A 5 -10.44 -44.87 -16.62
CA LYS A 5 -9.18 -45.18 -15.95
C LYS A 5 -9.49 -45.65 -14.54
N THR A 6 -9.16 -46.90 -14.24
CA THR A 6 -9.34 -47.49 -12.91
C THR A 6 -8.28 -46.93 -11.97
N VAL A 7 -8.70 -46.20 -10.94
CA VAL A 7 -7.81 -45.73 -9.87
C VAL A 7 -7.84 -46.77 -8.76
N THR A 8 -6.74 -47.51 -8.61
CA THR A 8 -6.53 -48.42 -7.48
C THR A 8 -5.99 -47.59 -6.33
N VAL A 9 -6.84 -47.25 -5.35
CA VAL A 9 -6.36 -46.63 -4.11
C VAL A 9 -5.66 -47.73 -3.34
N ALA A 10 -4.33 -47.66 -3.26
CA ALA A 10 -3.57 -48.54 -2.39
C ALA A 10 -4.07 -48.34 -0.95
N PRO A 11 -4.29 -49.41 -0.18
CA PRO A 11 -4.68 -49.31 1.22
C PRO A 11 -3.47 -48.87 2.06
N THR A 12 -2.96 -47.65 1.81
CA THR A 12 -2.13 -46.92 2.77
C THR A 12 -3.07 -46.13 3.67
N GLY A 13 -4.04 -46.84 4.25
CA GLY A 13 -4.80 -46.37 5.40
C GLY A 13 -3.91 -46.60 6.60
N CYS A 14 -3.46 -45.51 7.20
CA CYS A 14 -2.72 -45.53 8.45
C CYS A 14 -3.42 -46.49 9.45
N THR A 15 -2.70 -47.50 9.92
CA THR A 15 -3.25 -48.63 10.69
C THR A 15 -3.26 -48.38 12.20
N SER A 16 -2.64 -47.29 12.66
CA SER A 16 -2.73 -46.80 14.03
C SER A 16 -2.39 -45.31 14.12
N ASN A 17 -3.07 -44.57 15.01
CA ASN A 17 -2.82 -43.15 15.34
C ASN A 17 -3.06 -42.10 14.23
N CYS A 18 -4.02 -42.33 13.34
CA CYS A 18 -4.45 -41.31 12.37
C CYS A 18 -5.38 -40.35 13.09
N GLY A 19 -4.81 -39.28 13.64
CA GLY A 19 -5.47 -38.30 14.49
C GLY A 19 -6.85 -37.88 13.98
N GLY A 20 -7.90 -38.38 14.62
CA GLY A 20 -9.28 -37.96 14.43
C GLY A 20 -9.96 -38.06 15.79
N GLY A 21 -10.47 -36.94 16.29
CA GLY A 21 -11.23 -36.90 17.54
C GLY A 21 -12.52 -37.74 17.47
N LEU A 22 -13.34 -37.66 18.52
CA LEU A 22 -14.56 -38.47 18.75
C LEU A 22 -15.63 -38.46 17.63
N ASN A 23 -15.44 -37.73 16.53
CA ASN A 23 -16.29 -37.76 15.34
C ASN A 23 -15.44 -37.59 14.06
N PRO A 24 -14.89 -38.68 13.48
CA PRO A 24 -14.21 -38.59 12.20
C PRO A 24 -15.23 -38.29 11.09
N PRO A 25 -14.96 -37.32 10.19
CA PRO A 25 -15.83 -37.03 9.07
C PRO A 25 -15.83 -38.19 8.07
N ASN A 26 -17.02 -38.65 7.67
CA ASN A 26 -17.20 -39.68 6.65
C ASN A 26 -16.96 -39.09 5.26
N VAL A 27 -15.81 -39.38 4.65
CA VAL A 27 -15.49 -38.94 3.28
C VAL A 27 -16.04 -39.97 2.29
N VAL A 28 -17.19 -39.68 1.71
CA VAL A 28 -17.79 -40.52 0.66
C VAL A 28 -17.33 -40.01 -0.72
N LEU A 29 -16.58 -40.83 -1.45
CA LEU A 29 -16.18 -40.54 -2.83
C LEU A 29 -17.33 -40.89 -3.78
N TYR A 30 -17.94 -39.89 -4.40
CA TYR A 30 -18.96 -40.10 -5.43
C TYR A 30 -18.29 -40.43 -6.78
N LYS A 31 -18.80 -41.47 -7.46
CA LYS A 31 -18.26 -41.98 -8.74
C LYS A 31 -18.44 -41.03 -9.94
N GLN A 32 -19.24 -39.97 -9.79
CA GLN A 32 -19.47 -38.97 -10.83
C GLN A 32 -19.39 -37.56 -10.20
N PRO A 33 -18.69 -36.62 -10.83
CA PRO A 33 -18.71 -35.22 -10.40
C PRO A 33 -20.13 -34.69 -10.60
N SER A 34 -20.84 -34.36 -9.52
CA SER A 34 -22.09 -33.61 -9.63
C SER A 34 -21.75 -32.24 -10.22
N ASN A 35 -22.42 -31.88 -11.31
CA ASN A 35 -22.20 -30.62 -12.01
C ASN A 35 -22.19 -29.43 -11.02
N GLN A 36 -21.10 -28.66 -11.03
CA GLN A 36 -20.78 -27.48 -10.21
C GLN A 36 -20.17 -27.73 -8.81
N PRO A 37 -18.82 -27.92 -8.72
CA PRO A 37 -18.09 -27.92 -7.45
C PRO A 37 -17.70 -26.51 -6.96
N LEU A 38 -18.17 -25.44 -7.61
CA LEU A 38 -17.86 -24.06 -7.25
C LEU A 38 -19.12 -23.38 -6.73
N ALA A 39 -19.11 -23.00 -5.45
CA ALA A 39 -20.06 -22.12 -4.76
C ALA A 39 -21.22 -22.74 -3.97
N PHE A 40 -20.95 -23.66 -3.04
CA PHE A 40 -21.82 -23.80 -1.86
C PHE A 40 -21.02 -24.03 -0.56
N ILE A 41 -20.06 -23.15 -0.26
CA ILE A 41 -19.82 -22.86 1.16
C ILE A 41 -21.00 -22.00 1.58
N SER A 42 -22.08 -22.65 2.02
CA SER A 42 -23.20 -21.96 2.65
C SER A 42 -22.67 -21.18 3.84
N LEU A 43 -23.07 -19.92 4.02
CA LEU A 43 -22.69 -19.09 5.18
C LEU A 43 -22.94 -19.77 6.55
N SER A 44 -23.72 -20.84 6.60
CA SER A 44 -23.91 -21.72 7.77
C SER A 44 -22.71 -22.63 8.10
N GLN A 45 -21.72 -22.77 7.20
CA GLN A 45 -20.51 -23.60 7.40
C GLN A 45 -19.30 -22.79 7.85
N ILE A 46 -19.36 -21.47 7.80
CA ILE A 46 -18.44 -20.66 8.60
C ILE A 46 -18.96 -20.85 10.02
N PRO A 47 -18.20 -21.48 10.95
CA PRO A 47 -18.59 -21.51 12.34
C PRO A 47 -18.67 -20.04 12.75
N TYR A 48 -19.89 -19.50 12.79
CA TYR A 48 -20.12 -18.19 13.35
C TYR A 48 -19.52 -18.31 14.75
N THR A 49 -18.48 -17.53 15.00
CA THR A 49 -18.03 -17.21 16.36
C THR A 49 -19.07 -16.37 17.09
N GLY A 50 -20.32 -16.38 16.63
CA GLY A 50 -21.48 -16.11 17.44
C GLY A 50 -21.35 -17.00 18.66
N PHE A 51 -20.98 -16.36 19.76
CA PHE A 51 -21.01 -16.93 21.09
C PHE A 51 -22.26 -17.81 21.16
N ASP A 52 -22.11 -19.12 21.35
CA ASP A 52 -23.22 -20.02 21.69
C ASP A 52 -23.64 -19.72 23.13
N ALA A 53 -24.03 -18.47 23.30
CA ALA A 53 -24.53 -17.86 24.50
C ALA A 53 -25.97 -18.31 24.56
N GLY A 54 -26.18 -19.47 25.19
CA GLY A 54 -27.51 -19.99 25.48
C GLY A 54 -28.44 -18.89 26.05
N PRO A 55 -29.76 -19.08 26.03
CA PRO A 55 -30.75 -18.02 26.24
C PRO A 55 -30.48 -17.11 27.45
N ALA A 56 -29.91 -17.67 28.52
CA ALA A 56 -29.49 -16.94 29.72
C ALA A 56 -28.39 -15.89 29.45
N LEU A 57 -27.33 -16.23 28.72
CA LEU A 57 -26.22 -15.30 28.46
C LEU A 57 -26.65 -14.18 27.49
N THR A 58 -27.48 -14.51 26.50
CA THR A 58 -28.11 -13.51 25.64
C THR A 58 -28.95 -12.52 26.46
N PHE A 59 -29.72 -13.01 27.43
CA PHE A 59 -30.48 -12.14 28.34
C PHE A 59 -29.57 -11.21 29.16
N PHE A 60 -28.49 -11.72 29.75
CA PHE A 60 -27.53 -10.91 30.50
C PHE A 60 -26.83 -9.85 29.64
N PHE A 61 -26.48 -10.19 28.40
CA PHE A 61 -25.88 -9.25 27.45
C PHE A 61 -26.81 -8.06 27.17
N TRP A 62 -28.08 -8.33 26.87
CA TRP A 62 -29.06 -7.26 26.64
C TRP A 62 -29.38 -6.46 27.90
N LEU A 63 -29.41 -7.12 29.06
CA LEU A 63 -29.58 -6.45 30.34
C LEU A 63 -28.42 -5.49 30.62
N ALA A 64 -27.17 -5.90 30.35
CA ALA A 64 -25.99 -5.05 30.50
C ALA A 64 -26.03 -3.82 29.57
N ILE A 65 -26.40 -4.00 28.30
CA ILE A 65 -26.57 -2.90 27.35
C ILE A 65 -27.67 -1.93 27.81
N GLY A 66 -28.80 -2.47 28.27
CA GLY A 66 -29.91 -1.66 28.78
C GLY A 66 -29.50 -0.82 30.00
N LEU A 67 -28.76 -1.41 30.94
CA LEU A 67 -28.28 -0.74 32.15
C LEU A 67 -27.23 0.32 31.81
N PHE A 68 -26.32 0.04 30.89
CA PHE A 68 -25.34 1.02 30.40
C PHE A 68 -26.01 2.20 29.68
N SER A 69 -27.01 1.92 28.85
CA SER A 69 -27.79 2.96 28.16
C SER A 69 -28.56 3.84 29.15
N ALA A 70 -29.18 3.24 30.17
CA ALA A 70 -29.86 3.97 31.24
C ALA A 70 -28.90 4.84 32.06
N LEU A 71 -27.68 4.34 32.33
CA LEU A 71 -26.64 5.09 33.02
C LEU A 71 -26.23 6.34 32.21
N ILE A 72 -25.98 6.20 30.90
CA ILE A 72 -25.65 7.34 30.03
C ILE A 72 -26.82 8.34 30.01
N ALA A 73 -28.05 7.86 29.83
CA ALA A 73 -29.24 8.71 29.83
C ALA A 73 -29.40 9.48 31.15
N TYR A 74 -29.15 8.82 32.29
CA TYR A 74 -29.19 9.46 33.61
C TYR A 74 -28.12 10.54 33.77
N ILE A 75 -26.89 10.27 33.31
CA ILE A 75 -25.80 11.25 33.34
C ILE A 75 -26.16 12.48 32.49
N VAL A 76 -26.70 12.26 31.28
CA VAL A 76 -27.08 13.35 30.34
C VAL A 76 -28.28 14.15 30.86
N ALA A 77 -29.33 13.47 31.34
CA ALA A 77 -30.56 14.12 31.83
C ALA A 77 -30.39 14.77 33.21
N GLY A 78 -29.41 14.34 34.00
CA GLY A 78 -29.11 14.96 35.29
C GLY A 78 -28.72 16.43 35.15
N LYS A 79 -29.09 17.27 36.13
CA LYS A 79 -28.81 18.74 36.15
C LYS A 79 -27.33 19.12 35.95
N ARG A 80 -26.40 18.18 36.08
CA ARG A 80 -24.95 18.37 35.82
C ARG A 80 -24.51 17.91 34.42
N GLY A 81 -25.22 17.00 33.76
CA GLY A 81 -24.87 16.47 32.44
C GLY A 81 -24.93 17.53 31.34
N ILE A 82 -26.00 18.32 31.31
CA ILE A 82 -26.17 19.41 30.34
C ILE A 82 -25.01 20.43 30.44
N ARG A 83 -24.49 20.71 31.65
CA ARG A 83 -23.33 21.60 31.81
C ARG A 83 -22.03 20.97 31.31
N PHE A 84 -21.86 19.66 31.45
CA PHE A 84 -20.68 18.96 30.93
C PHE A 84 -20.70 18.94 29.39
N VAL A 85 -21.86 18.70 28.78
CA VAL A 85 -22.04 18.73 27.33
C VAL A 85 -21.88 20.16 26.77
N MET A 86 -22.48 21.17 27.40
CA MET A 86 -22.25 22.57 27.01
C MET A 86 -20.81 23.04 27.25
N GLY A 87 -20.12 22.49 28.25
CA GLY A 87 -18.71 22.79 28.51
C GLY A 87 -17.80 22.29 27.39
N TYR A 88 -18.08 21.11 26.83
CA TYR A 88 -17.34 20.55 25.70
C TYR A 88 -17.64 21.27 24.37
N THR A 89 -18.86 21.79 24.18
CA THR A 89 -19.17 22.58 22.98
C THR A 89 -18.64 24.01 23.04
N ASN A 90 -18.45 24.58 24.25
CA ASN A 90 -17.88 25.92 24.44
C ASN A 90 -16.34 25.94 24.51
N THR A 91 -15.67 24.79 24.42
CA THR A 91 -14.21 24.73 24.19
C THR A 91 -13.83 24.74 22.72
N THR A 92 -14.77 24.93 21.79
CA THR A 92 -14.39 25.54 20.52
C THR A 92 -13.83 26.91 20.87
N PRO A 93 -12.54 27.20 20.61
CA PRO A 93 -11.92 28.45 21.02
C PRO A 93 -12.80 29.58 20.53
N HIS A 94 -13.40 30.33 21.46
CA HIS A 94 -14.02 31.60 21.12
C HIS A 94 -12.99 32.35 20.31
N ALA A 95 -13.29 32.57 19.03
CA ALA A 95 -12.45 33.32 18.13
C ALA A 95 -12.08 34.62 18.83
N ARG A 96 -10.86 34.66 19.36
CA ARG A 96 -10.24 35.87 19.86
C ARG A 96 -10.30 36.83 18.67
N PRO A 97 -10.74 38.08 18.84
CA PRO A 97 -10.69 39.03 17.74
C PRO A 97 -9.24 39.12 17.30
N GLU A 98 -8.94 38.48 16.16
CA GLU A 98 -7.59 38.38 15.62
C GLU A 98 -7.08 39.78 15.38
N THR A 99 -5.88 40.05 15.89
CA THR A 99 -5.21 41.30 15.56
C THR A 99 -4.91 41.32 14.05
N PRO A 100 -4.89 42.48 13.38
CA PRO A 100 -4.58 42.55 11.95
C PRO A 100 -3.26 41.87 11.58
N ALA A 101 -2.31 41.81 12.51
CA ALA A 101 -1.04 41.09 12.36
C ALA A 101 -1.24 39.57 12.28
N GLU A 102 -2.01 38.97 13.19
CA GLU A 102 -2.32 37.52 13.15
C GLU A 102 -3.11 37.14 11.90
N ARG A 103 -4.02 38.00 11.43
CA ARG A 103 -4.77 37.76 10.20
C ARG A 103 -3.87 37.72 8.96
N HIS A 104 -2.82 38.54 8.94
CA HIS A 104 -1.81 38.46 7.87
C HIS A 104 -0.94 37.22 7.98
N GLU A 105 -0.69 36.72 9.20
CA GLU A 105 0.10 35.52 9.44
C GLU A 105 -0.69 34.26 9.04
N HIS A 106 -1.96 34.15 9.39
CA HIS A 106 -2.84 33.06 8.94
C HIS A 106 -3.10 33.09 7.43
N ALA A 107 -3.31 34.27 6.83
CA ALA A 107 -3.40 34.37 5.37
C ALA A 107 -2.09 33.97 4.68
N ARG A 108 -0.94 34.21 5.32
CA ARG A 108 0.35 33.75 4.82
C ARG A 108 0.55 32.25 5.02
N GLU A 109 0.00 31.67 6.08
CA GLU A 109 0.02 30.23 6.35
C GLU A 109 -0.91 29.45 5.40
N GLU A 110 -2.07 30.01 5.03
CA GLU A 110 -2.93 29.47 3.96
C GLU A 110 -2.26 29.53 2.58
N VAL A 111 -1.50 30.60 2.29
CA VAL A 111 -0.87 30.80 0.97
C VAL A 111 0.48 30.10 0.83
N TYR A 112 1.25 29.96 1.92
CA TYR A 112 2.62 29.44 1.89
C TYR A 112 2.86 28.19 2.75
N GLY A 113 1.82 27.66 3.42
CA GLY A 113 1.93 26.53 4.34
C GLY A 113 2.56 26.91 5.69
N THR A 114 2.53 25.98 6.66
CA THR A 114 3.17 26.17 7.98
C THR A 114 4.66 26.47 7.77
N PRO A 115 5.21 27.60 8.25
CA PRO A 115 6.61 27.91 8.07
C PRO A 115 7.47 26.81 8.71
N TYR A 116 8.52 26.38 8.00
CA TYR A 116 9.49 25.42 8.54
C TYR A 116 9.99 25.91 9.91
N PRO A 117 10.05 25.03 10.93
CA PRO A 117 10.52 25.43 12.25
C PRO A 117 11.91 26.05 12.09
N THR A 118 12.06 27.28 12.55
CA THR A 118 13.36 27.93 12.61
C THR A 118 14.29 27.06 13.48
N PRO A 119 15.60 27.01 13.19
CA PRO A 119 16.54 26.20 13.97
C PRO A 119 16.44 26.43 15.48
N ASP A 120 16.07 27.64 15.90
CA ASP A 120 15.87 28.01 17.31
C ASP A 120 14.62 27.36 17.94
N ALA A 121 13.57 27.11 17.16
CA ALA A 121 12.35 26.43 17.62
C ALA A 121 12.60 24.92 17.87
N LEU A 122 13.49 24.30 17.11
CA LEU A 122 13.89 22.90 17.32
C LEU A 122 14.67 22.71 18.63
N VAL A 123 15.46 23.70 19.06
CA VAL A 123 16.24 23.63 20.31
C VAL A 123 15.33 23.72 21.55
N MET A 124 14.27 24.53 21.50
CA MET A 124 13.32 24.68 22.62
C MET A 124 12.45 23.43 22.84
N HIS A 125 12.09 22.70 21.78
CA HIS A 125 11.29 21.47 21.91
C HIS A 125 12.11 20.25 22.38
N GLN A 126 13.41 20.22 22.12
CA GLN A 126 14.29 19.15 22.58
C GLN A 126 14.64 19.24 24.08
N ALA A 127 14.63 20.45 24.66
CA ALA A 127 14.95 20.67 26.07
C ALA A 127 13.85 20.23 27.05
N ARG A 128 12.63 19.93 26.58
CA ARG A 128 11.48 19.58 27.45
C ARG A 128 11.18 18.08 27.55
N ALA A 129 11.85 17.23 26.76
CA ALA A 129 11.49 15.82 26.61
C ALA A 129 12.25 14.83 27.52
N VAL A 130 13.14 15.30 28.42
CA VAL A 130 13.89 14.39 29.29
C VAL A 130 13.66 14.74 30.76
N SER A 131 12.58 14.21 31.32
CA SER A 131 12.51 13.91 32.75
C SER A 131 12.59 12.38 32.90
N PRO A 132 13.59 11.84 33.61
CA PRO A 132 13.70 10.39 33.79
C PRO A 132 12.59 9.91 34.73
N THR A 133 11.61 9.20 34.17
CA THR A 133 10.64 8.43 34.95
C THR A 133 11.37 7.25 35.59
N LYS A 134 11.44 7.28 36.91
CA LYS A 134 11.98 6.23 37.78
C LYS A 134 11.16 4.95 37.58
N THR A 135 11.75 3.95 36.93
CA THR A 135 11.16 2.61 36.78
C THR A 135 11.23 1.90 38.13
N GLU A 136 10.06 1.63 38.71
CA GLU A 136 9.91 0.78 39.89
C GLU A 136 9.82 -0.67 39.42
N GLU A 137 10.77 -1.51 39.84
CA GLU A 137 10.78 -2.94 39.55
C GLU A 137 9.65 -3.64 40.32
N VAL A 138 8.63 -4.09 39.59
CA VAL A 138 7.61 -5.00 40.12
C VAL A 138 8.05 -6.43 39.81
N SER A 139 8.61 -7.12 40.80
CA SER A 139 8.84 -8.57 40.77
C SER A 139 7.51 -9.30 40.96
N ILE A 140 7.07 -10.06 39.95
CA ILE A 140 5.95 -10.99 40.07
C ILE A 140 6.51 -12.41 40.26
N PRO A 141 6.10 -13.17 41.29
CA PRO A 141 6.56 -14.53 41.48
C PRO A 141 5.84 -15.46 40.49
N VAL A 142 6.63 -16.17 39.68
CA VAL A 142 6.15 -17.21 38.75
C VAL A 142 6.11 -18.53 39.51
N GLU A 143 4.90 -19.00 39.86
CA GLU A 143 4.71 -20.38 40.31
C GLU A 143 4.67 -21.34 39.12
N HIS A 144 5.47 -22.40 39.23
CA HIS A 144 5.60 -23.49 38.29
C HIS A 144 4.34 -24.36 38.24
N LEU A 145 3.69 -24.43 37.08
CA LEU A 145 2.78 -25.52 36.72
C LEU A 145 3.30 -26.20 35.44
N PHE A 146 4.07 -27.27 35.64
CA PHE A 146 4.52 -28.15 34.57
C PHE A 146 3.33 -28.95 34.04
N THR A 147 2.95 -28.69 32.79
CA THR A 147 2.08 -29.59 32.01
C THR A 147 2.92 -30.14 30.87
N ALA A 148 3.07 -31.46 30.81
CA ALA A 148 3.91 -32.15 29.84
C ALA A 148 3.32 -32.03 28.42
N VAL A 149 3.95 -31.20 27.59
CA VAL A 149 3.65 -31.08 26.15
C VAL A 149 4.62 -31.98 25.39
N ALA A 150 4.07 -32.81 24.50
CA ALA A 150 4.82 -33.70 23.60
C ALA A 150 5.77 -32.90 22.68
N PRO A 151 6.90 -33.49 22.23
CA PRO A 151 7.91 -32.78 21.47
C PRO A 151 7.38 -32.35 20.09
N VAL A 152 7.09 -31.06 19.95
CA VAL A 152 6.91 -30.39 18.66
C VAL A 152 8.29 -30.30 18.00
N ALA A 153 8.38 -30.74 16.74
CA ALA A 153 9.59 -30.62 15.93
C ALA A 153 10.10 -29.16 15.95
N PRO A 154 11.42 -28.92 16.03
CA PRO A 154 11.94 -27.57 16.20
C PRO A 154 11.52 -26.70 15.01
N ALA A 155 10.61 -25.76 15.26
CA ALA A 155 10.39 -24.63 14.38
C ALA A 155 11.73 -23.92 14.23
N ARG A 156 12.20 -23.79 12.98
CA ARG A 156 13.43 -23.10 12.63
C ARG A 156 13.32 -21.68 13.17
N SER A 157 14.13 -21.34 14.17
CA SER A 157 14.11 -20.00 14.77
C SER A 157 14.26 -18.95 13.66
N PRO A 158 13.35 -17.95 13.58
CA PRO A 158 13.50 -16.87 12.62
C PRO A 158 14.84 -16.19 12.87
N ALA A 159 15.60 -16.00 11.79
CA ALA A 159 16.87 -15.27 11.86
C ALA A 159 16.59 -13.89 12.49
N PRO A 160 17.39 -13.46 13.48
CA PRO A 160 17.17 -12.17 14.15
C PRO A 160 17.24 -11.05 13.11
N ALA A 161 16.29 -10.12 13.20
CA ALA A 161 16.31 -8.90 12.40
C ALA A 161 17.63 -8.16 12.66
N ILE A 162 18.38 -7.90 11.59
CA ILE A 162 19.54 -7.01 11.63
C ILE A 162 18.99 -5.59 11.69
N ASP A 163 19.42 -4.84 12.70
CA ASP A 163 18.85 -3.54 13.10
C ASP A 163 18.55 -2.61 11.92
N GLY A 164 17.29 -2.19 11.83
CA GLY A 164 16.80 -1.19 10.87
C GLY A 164 16.30 -1.70 9.52
N ILE A 165 16.53 -2.97 9.15
CA ILE A 165 16.04 -3.50 7.87
C ILE A 165 14.92 -4.52 8.12
N PRO A 166 13.66 -4.23 7.70
CA PRO A 166 12.55 -5.14 7.90
C PRO A 166 12.82 -6.47 7.19
N ASN A 167 12.23 -7.55 7.72
CA ASN A 167 12.38 -8.87 7.14
C ASN A 167 11.83 -8.86 5.69
N ILE A 168 12.65 -9.29 4.74
CA ILE A 168 12.23 -10.29 3.73
C ILE A 168 10.73 -10.44 3.48
N ALA A 169 10.19 -11.39 4.23
CA ALA A 169 8.82 -11.86 4.22
C ALA A 169 7.82 -10.74 4.50
N ASP A 170 8.05 -9.90 5.51
CA ASP A 170 7.14 -8.81 5.88
C ASP A 170 6.97 -7.80 4.75
N VAL A 171 8.06 -7.48 4.04
CA VAL A 171 8.02 -6.58 2.87
C VAL A 171 7.26 -7.21 1.70
N ILE A 172 7.44 -8.51 1.48
CA ILE A 172 6.73 -9.27 0.43
C ILE A 172 5.23 -9.30 0.73
N GLU A 173 4.85 -9.65 1.97
CA GLU A 173 3.46 -9.74 2.41
C GLU A 173 2.78 -8.36 2.40
N SER A 174 3.44 -7.32 2.92
CA SER A 174 2.91 -5.96 2.90
C SER A 174 2.68 -5.47 1.46
N ARG A 175 3.58 -5.80 0.52
CA ARG A 175 3.43 -5.41 -0.88
C ARG A 175 2.33 -6.20 -1.59
N ALA A 176 2.16 -7.48 -1.25
CA ALA A 176 1.04 -8.29 -1.74
C ALA A 176 -0.31 -7.72 -1.27
N HIS A 177 -0.43 -7.40 0.02
CA HIS A 177 -1.64 -6.80 0.59
C HIS A 177 -1.96 -5.44 -0.03
N ALA A 178 -0.95 -4.59 -0.26
CA ALA A 178 -1.13 -3.32 -0.95
C ALA A 178 -1.63 -3.47 -2.40
N ALA A 179 -1.30 -4.58 -3.06
CA ALA A 179 -1.78 -4.92 -4.39
C ALA A 179 -3.15 -5.64 -4.40
N GLY A 180 -3.77 -5.85 -3.24
CA GLY A 180 -5.02 -6.61 -3.14
C GLY A 180 -4.84 -8.11 -3.36
N VAL A 181 -3.67 -8.65 -3.01
CA VAL A 181 -3.33 -10.08 -3.16
C VAL A 181 -3.11 -10.70 -1.78
N LEU A 182 -3.80 -11.80 -1.49
CA LEU A 182 -3.60 -12.61 -0.30
C LEU A 182 -2.67 -13.78 -0.64
N MET A 183 -1.57 -13.90 0.09
CA MET A 183 -0.58 -14.96 -0.12
C MET A 183 -0.69 -16.06 0.94
N SER A 184 -0.49 -17.32 0.53
CA SER A 184 -0.28 -18.40 1.51
C SER A 184 1.11 -18.23 2.18
N PRO A 185 1.28 -18.66 3.44
CA PRO A 185 2.59 -18.61 4.11
C PRO A 185 3.69 -19.32 3.31
N GLU A 186 3.34 -20.43 2.66
CA GLU A 186 4.24 -21.20 1.79
C GLU A 186 4.60 -20.48 0.48
N ALA A 187 3.71 -19.63 -0.05
CA ALA A 187 4.06 -18.78 -1.19
C ALA A 187 5.05 -17.68 -0.78
N VAL A 188 4.95 -17.17 0.45
CA VAL A 188 5.90 -16.19 0.99
C VAL A 188 7.27 -16.83 1.17
N THR A 189 7.36 -18.05 1.72
CA THR A 189 8.64 -18.77 1.83
C THR A 189 9.26 -19.03 0.45
N LEU A 190 8.45 -19.45 -0.53
CA LEU A 190 8.92 -19.58 -1.92
C LEU A 190 9.42 -18.25 -2.49
N ALA A 191 8.70 -17.16 -2.28
CA ALA A 191 9.08 -15.83 -2.77
C ALA A 191 10.42 -15.36 -2.20
N THR A 192 10.65 -15.57 -0.89
CA THR A 192 11.94 -15.24 -0.26
C THR A 192 13.10 -16.12 -0.75
N SER A 193 12.81 -17.29 -1.32
CA SER A 193 13.81 -18.24 -1.83
C SER A 193 14.09 -18.10 -3.33
N ILE A 194 13.47 -17.12 -4.02
CA ILE A 194 13.66 -16.92 -5.46
C ILE A 194 15.13 -16.60 -5.80
N SER A 195 15.74 -15.68 -5.06
CA SER A 195 17.12 -15.24 -5.27
C SER A 195 17.81 -14.99 -3.93
N THR A 196 19.11 -15.24 -3.87
CA THR A 196 19.95 -14.88 -2.73
C THR A 196 20.02 -13.36 -2.55
N ASP A 197 19.90 -12.59 -3.64
CA ASP A 197 19.85 -11.14 -3.58
C ASP A 197 18.43 -10.63 -3.27
N ARG A 198 18.34 -9.77 -2.25
CA ARG A 198 17.08 -9.16 -1.80
C ARG A 198 16.46 -8.28 -2.88
N ALA A 199 17.27 -7.48 -3.57
CA ALA A 199 16.76 -6.57 -4.60
C ALA A 199 16.19 -7.35 -5.79
N GLU A 200 16.89 -8.39 -6.23
CA GLU A 200 16.42 -9.29 -7.28
C GLU A 200 15.17 -10.07 -6.87
N SER A 201 15.11 -10.61 -5.64
CA SER A 201 13.91 -11.29 -5.14
C SER A 201 12.68 -10.38 -5.16
N LEU A 202 12.81 -9.13 -4.72
CA LEU A 202 11.71 -8.16 -4.75
C LEU A 202 11.33 -7.71 -6.16
N ARG A 203 12.27 -7.74 -7.11
CA ARG A 203 12.03 -7.44 -8.53
C ARG A 203 11.22 -8.57 -9.18
N VAL A 204 11.69 -9.80 -9.08
CA VAL A 204 11.02 -11.00 -9.64
C VAL A 204 9.67 -11.20 -8.97
N PHE A 205 9.58 -11.04 -7.65
CA PHE A 205 8.30 -11.07 -6.94
C PHE A 205 7.31 -10.02 -7.46
N GLY A 206 7.79 -8.79 -7.74
CA GLY A 206 6.94 -7.74 -8.33
C GLY A 206 6.37 -8.12 -9.70
N ASN A 207 7.16 -8.78 -10.55
CA ASN A 207 6.68 -9.28 -11.84
C ASN A 207 5.61 -10.37 -11.66
N ILE A 208 5.86 -11.34 -10.79
CA ILE A 208 4.89 -12.41 -10.48
C ILE A 208 3.58 -11.82 -9.93
N LEU A 209 3.68 -10.81 -9.07
CA LEU A 209 2.51 -10.15 -8.48
C LEU A 209 1.66 -9.43 -9.55
N ASN A 210 2.31 -8.71 -10.48
CA ASN A 210 1.62 -8.05 -11.59
C ASN A 210 0.92 -9.08 -12.50
N GLU A 211 1.57 -10.20 -12.79
CA GLU A 211 0.98 -11.25 -13.60
C GLU A 211 -0.18 -11.95 -12.87
N ALA A 212 -0.05 -12.18 -11.57
CA ALA A 212 -1.12 -12.72 -10.73
C ALA A 212 -2.38 -11.84 -10.80
N VAL A 213 -2.23 -10.51 -10.67
CA VAL A 213 -3.35 -9.56 -10.74
C VAL A 213 -4.04 -9.55 -12.11
N ARG A 214 -3.30 -9.86 -13.18
CA ARG A 214 -3.83 -9.93 -14.56
C ARG A 214 -4.52 -11.25 -14.88
N THR A 215 -3.97 -12.36 -14.40
CA THR A 215 -4.36 -13.72 -14.82
C THR A 215 -5.33 -14.40 -13.87
N ILE A 216 -5.27 -14.09 -12.57
CA ILE A 216 -6.07 -14.76 -11.55
C ILE A 216 -7.32 -13.91 -11.24
N PRO A 217 -8.54 -14.48 -11.30
CA PRO A 217 -9.75 -13.76 -10.95
C PRO A 217 -9.75 -13.40 -9.45
N ARG A 218 -10.31 -12.22 -9.12
CA ARG A 218 -10.46 -11.78 -7.74
C ARG A 218 -11.62 -12.52 -7.06
N GLU A 219 -11.33 -13.13 -5.92
CA GLU A 219 -12.30 -13.77 -5.04
C GLU A 219 -12.55 -12.86 -3.84
N ASN A 220 -13.78 -12.36 -3.68
CA ASN A 220 -14.15 -11.41 -2.62
C ASN A 220 -13.30 -10.11 -2.63
N GLY A 221 -12.90 -9.66 -3.83
CA GLY A 221 -12.08 -8.46 -4.01
C GLY A 221 -10.57 -8.68 -3.88
N TRP A 222 -10.13 -9.89 -3.50
CA TRP A 222 -8.73 -10.25 -3.32
C TRP A 222 -8.27 -11.27 -4.36
N VAL A 223 -7.01 -11.19 -4.78
CA VAL A 223 -6.37 -12.25 -5.58
C VAL A 223 -5.78 -13.28 -4.62
N MET A 224 -6.24 -14.53 -4.68
CA MET A 224 -5.69 -15.61 -3.86
C MET A 224 -4.47 -16.24 -4.55
N LEU A 225 -3.28 -15.97 -4.00
CA LEU A 225 -2.00 -16.47 -4.51
C LEU A 225 -1.51 -17.64 -3.63
N THR A 226 -1.95 -18.84 -4.01
CA THR A 226 -1.50 -20.09 -3.39
C THR A 226 -0.10 -20.47 -3.87
N THR A 227 0.54 -21.38 -3.15
CA THR A 227 1.89 -21.91 -3.47
C THR A 227 1.97 -22.44 -4.91
N ASP A 228 0.95 -23.19 -5.34
CA ASP A 228 0.91 -23.79 -6.68
C ASP A 228 0.81 -22.70 -7.76
N ARG A 229 -0.10 -21.73 -7.58
CA ARG A 229 -0.25 -20.61 -8.52
C ARG A 229 1.00 -19.75 -8.59
N PHE A 230 1.67 -19.55 -7.46
CA PHE A 230 2.95 -18.85 -7.41
C PHE A 230 4.03 -19.57 -8.21
N ALA A 231 4.12 -20.89 -8.08
CA ALA A 231 5.07 -21.70 -8.83
C ALA A 231 4.78 -21.68 -10.34
N ASP A 232 3.50 -21.76 -10.73
CA ASP A 232 3.08 -21.68 -12.13
C ASP A 232 3.47 -20.33 -12.77
N LEU A 233 3.16 -19.22 -12.09
CA LEU A 233 3.51 -17.87 -12.56
C LEU A 233 5.02 -17.65 -12.62
N ARG A 234 5.77 -18.19 -11.66
CA ARG A 234 7.23 -18.15 -11.67
C ARG A 234 7.80 -18.92 -12.88
N ASN A 235 7.29 -20.11 -13.17
CA ASN A 235 7.74 -20.91 -14.31
C ASN A 235 7.42 -20.23 -15.64
N MET A 236 6.30 -19.51 -15.69
CA MET A 236 5.90 -18.71 -16.86
C MET A 236 6.84 -17.53 -17.11
N ASP A 237 7.26 -16.80 -16.06
CA ASP A 237 8.24 -15.71 -16.15
C ASP A 237 9.63 -16.22 -16.55
N GLN A 238 10.07 -17.39 -16.04
CA GLN A 238 11.34 -18.01 -16.43
C GLN A 238 11.36 -18.56 -17.87
N GLY A 239 10.18 -18.86 -18.44
CA GLY A 239 10.05 -19.21 -19.86
C GLY A 239 10.29 -18.02 -20.79
N VAL A 240 10.09 -16.80 -20.30
CA VAL A 240 10.47 -15.55 -20.98
C VAL A 240 11.90 -15.20 -20.59
N SER A 241 12.85 -16.00 -21.05
CA SER A 241 14.26 -15.62 -21.00
C SER A 241 14.45 -14.39 -21.88
N ILE A 242 14.37 -13.20 -21.26
CA ILE A 242 14.77 -11.94 -21.89
C ILE A 242 16.25 -12.12 -22.21
N ALA A 243 16.57 -12.33 -23.49
CA ALA A 243 17.94 -12.41 -23.95
C ALA A 243 18.70 -11.21 -23.40
N PRO A 244 19.86 -11.40 -22.74
CA PRO A 244 20.66 -10.28 -22.26
C PRO A 244 20.88 -9.33 -23.44
N PRO A 245 20.76 -8.00 -23.26
CA PRO A 245 20.90 -7.05 -24.34
C PRO A 245 22.24 -7.31 -25.03
N THR A 246 22.16 -7.86 -26.24
CA THR A 246 23.34 -8.16 -27.03
C THR A 246 23.89 -6.81 -27.44
N ALA A 247 24.95 -6.38 -26.75
CA ALA A 247 25.68 -5.18 -27.08
C ALA A 247 26.13 -5.27 -28.54
N SER A 248 25.47 -4.53 -29.43
CA SER A 248 25.96 -4.30 -30.78
C SER A 248 27.29 -3.56 -30.66
N ALA A 249 28.37 -4.26 -30.99
CA ALA A 249 29.70 -3.71 -31.13
C ALA A 249 29.72 -2.70 -32.29
N PHE A 250 29.76 -1.42 -31.97
CA PHE A 250 30.20 -0.39 -32.92
C PHE A 250 31.73 -0.28 -32.87
N PRO A 251 32.41 -0.11 -34.02
CA PRO A 251 33.85 0.03 -34.06
C PRO A 251 34.31 1.34 -33.42
N ILE A 252 35.38 1.21 -32.66
CA ILE A 252 36.04 2.20 -31.81
C ILE A 252 36.61 3.36 -32.65
N ALA A 253 36.25 4.58 -32.27
CA ALA A 253 37.09 5.76 -32.43
C ALA A 253 37.20 6.47 -31.08
N THR A 254 38.36 6.32 -30.42
CA THR A 254 38.84 7.19 -29.33
C THR A 254 39.21 8.57 -29.89
N PRO A 255 39.25 9.68 -29.12
CA PRO A 255 39.65 9.70 -27.71
C PRO A 255 38.94 10.68 -26.73
N VAL A 256 39.02 10.27 -25.44
CA VAL A 256 39.29 11.12 -24.26
C VAL A 256 38.20 12.10 -23.78
N GLY A 257 37.64 11.80 -22.60
CA GLY A 257 37.00 12.78 -21.72
C GLY A 257 35.80 12.28 -20.91
N ALA A 258 35.99 11.25 -20.06
CA ALA A 258 35.17 10.84 -18.91
C ALA A 258 33.62 10.84 -19.00
N PRO A 259 32.94 9.67 -18.94
CA PRO A 259 31.53 9.60 -18.58
C PRO A 259 31.35 9.22 -17.10
N ILE A 260 30.55 10.00 -16.40
CA ILE A 260 29.86 9.55 -15.19
C ILE A 260 28.62 8.80 -15.70
N ASP A 261 28.70 7.48 -15.77
CA ASP A 261 27.53 6.64 -16.09
C ASP A 261 26.65 6.52 -14.85
N VAL A 262 25.70 7.46 -14.71
CA VAL A 262 24.50 7.22 -13.92
C VAL A 262 23.58 6.37 -14.78
N VAL A 263 23.57 5.07 -14.54
CA VAL A 263 22.56 4.15 -15.10
C VAL A 263 21.21 4.49 -14.46
N VAL A 264 20.52 5.48 -15.02
CA VAL A 264 19.11 5.76 -14.75
C VAL A 264 18.33 4.62 -15.40
N LYS A 265 17.88 3.69 -14.56
CA LYS A 265 16.93 2.62 -14.89
C LYS A 265 15.78 3.21 -15.72
N SER A 266 15.50 2.61 -16.88
CA SER A 266 14.63 3.17 -17.93
C SER A 266 13.40 3.88 -17.37
N PRO A 267 13.17 5.13 -17.79
CA PRO A 267 12.04 5.91 -17.34
C PRO A 267 10.77 5.21 -17.84
N VAL A 268 9.71 5.26 -17.04
CA VAL A 268 8.36 5.27 -17.61
C VAL A 268 8.39 6.20 -18.82
N ASP A 269 7.89 5.73 -19.98
CA ASP A 269 8.06 6.36 -21.29
C ASP A 269 8.13 7.88 -21.16
N SER A 270 9.34 8.45 -21.28
CA SER A 270 9.55 9.90 -21.15
C SER A 270 8.64 10.67 -22.12
N VAL A 271 8.28 10.02 -23.23
CA VAL A 271 7.29 10.44 -24.21
C VAL A 271 5.87 10.53 -23.63
N ALA A 272 5.42 9.55 -22.85
CA ALA A 272 4.10 9.58 -22.23
C ALA A 272 4.03 10.67 -21.15
N ALA A 273 5.10 10.85 -20.38
CA ALA A 273 5.19 11.91 -19.39
C ALA A 273 5.22 13.31 -20.03
N SER A 274 5.90 13.50 -21.16
CA SER A 274 5.91 14.78 -21.88
C SER A 274 4.57 15.06 -22.57
N GLN A 275 3.91 14.05 -23.14
CA GLN A 275 2.55 14.18 -23.67
C GLN A 275 1.55 14.54 -22.57
N PHE A 276 1.63 13.89 -21.41
CA PHE A 276 0.81 14.23 -20.26
C PHE A 276 1.08 15.65 -19.76
N ALA A 277 2.35 16.04 -19.62
CA ALA A 277 2.73 17.40 -19.25
C ALA A 277 2.20 18.44 -20.25
N SER A 278 2.29 18.15 -21.55
CA SER A 278 1.77 18.99 -22.63
C SER A 278 0.25 19.15 -22.55
N ALA A 279 -0.49 18.07 -22.27
CA ALA A 279 -1.93 18.10 -22.07
C ALA A 279 -2.33 18.93 -20.83
N VAL A 280 -1.56 18.85 -19.74
CA VAL A 280 -1.76 19.65 -18.53
C VAL A 280 -1.54 21.13 -18.81
N VAL A 281 -0.38 21.51 -19.36
CA VAL A 281 -0.07 22.92 -19.62
C VAL A 281 -0.98 23.54 -20.67
N SER A 282 -1.47 22.77 -21.64
CA SER A 282 -2.42 23.24 -22.67
C SER A 282 -3.88 23.34 -22.18
N GLY A 283 -4.17 22.91 -20.94
CA GLY A 283 -5.53 22.91 -20.40
C GLY A 283 -6.45 21.84 -20.99
N ASN A 284 -5.92 20.88 -21.76
CA ASN A 284 -6.73 19.83 -22.37
C ASN A 284 -7.05 18.70 -21.37
N ARG A 285 -8.13 18.92 -20.63
CA ARG A 285 -8.62 18.02 -19.57
C ARG A 285 -8.87 16.60 -20.09
N ASP A 286 -9.50 16.48 -21.26
CA ASP A 286 -9.88 15.18 -21.82
C ASP A 286 -8.66 14.32 -22.15
N VAL A 287 -7.62 14.92 -22.73
CA VAL A 287 -6.36 14.21 -23.05
C VAL A 287 -5.58 13.87 -21.78
N ALA A 288 -5.47 14.79 -20.82
CA ALA A 288 -4.77 14.49 -19.57
C ALA A 288 -5.44 13.33 -18.80
N PHE A 289 -6.77 13.37 -18.67
CA PHE A 289 -7.50 12.28 -18.00
C PHE A 289 -7.52 10.98 -18.81
N SER A 290 -7.42 11.01 -20.14
CA SER A 290 -7.34 9.78 -20.94
C SER A 290 -5.99 9.08 -20.77
N VAL A 291 -4.88 9.84 -20.76
CA VAL A 291 -3.54 9.31 -20.46
C VAL A 291 -3.48 8.77 -19.04
N MET A 292 -4.02 9.49 -18.06
CA MET A 292 -4.07 8.97 -16.68
C MET A 292 -4.87 7.66 -16.58
N ARG A 293 -5.99 7.53 -17.31
CA ARG A 293 -6.80 6.29 -17.32
C ARG A 293 -6.08 5.14 -18.04
N SER A 294 -5.32 5.40 -19.11
CA SER A 294 -4.53 4.34 -19.75
C SER A 294 -3.46 3.83 -18.80
N PHE A 295 -2.80 4.73 -18.05
CA PHE A 295 -1.87 4.35 -16.99
C PHE A 295 -2.50 3.51 -15.88
N GLU A 296 -3.72 3.86 -15.46
CA GLU A 296 -4.51 3.08 -14.49
C GLU A 296 -4.85 1.69 -15.03
N HIS A 297 -5.23 1.61 -16.31
CA HIS A 297 -5.57 0.35 -16.98
C HIS A 297 -4.36 -0.56 -17.17
N ASP A 298 -3.21 0.01 -17.55
CA ASP A 298 -1.98 -0.73 -17.84
C ASP A 298 -1.25 -1.19 -16.56
N GLY A 299 -1.69 -0.71 -15.39
CA GLY A 299 -1.07 -0.98 -14.09
C GLY A 299 0.28 -0.27 -13.93
N MET A 300 0.49 0.83 -14.65
CA MET A 300 1.71 1.63 -14.53
C MET A 300 1.73 2.40 -13.21
N SER A 301 2.94 2.68 -12.70
CA SER A 301 3.11 3.43 -11.45
C SER A 301 2.69 4.89 -11.65
N PRO A 302 1.59 5.36 -11.03
CA PRO A 302 1.20 6.76 -11.08
C PRO A 302 2.26 7.68 -10.46
N THR A 303 2.98 7.20 -9.44
CA THR A 303 4.09 7.94 -8.84
C THR A 303 5.20 8.21 -9.86
N ALA A 304 5.52 7.23 -10.71
CA ALA A 304 6.54 7.42 -11.74
C ALA A 304 6.10 8.41 -12.83
N LEU A 305 4.83 8.36 -13.25
CA LEU A 305 4.26 9.36 -14.16
C LEU A 305 4.38 10.77 -13.56
N MET A 306 3.93 10.94 -12.31
CA MET A 306 3.97 12.23 -11.61
C MET A 306 5.40 12.76 -11.46
N THR A 307 6.36 11.93 -11.09
CA THR A 307 7.77 12.32 -10.99
C THR A 307 8.32 12.76 -12.34
N SER A 308 8.06 12.00 -13.41
CA SER A 308 8.51 12.36 -14.75
C SER A 308 7.85 13.64 -15.26
N THR A 309 6.57 13.86 -14.96
CA THR A 309 5.86 15.11 -15.29
C THR A 309 6.41 16.30 -14.50
N ALA A 310 6.65 16.15 -13.19
CA ALA A 310 7.26 17.20 -12.37
C ALA A 310 8.64 17.59 -12.89
N VAL A 311 9.48 16.62 -13.28
CA VAL A 311 10.80 16.86 -13.88
C VAL A 311 10.69 17.55 -15.23
N ALA A 312 9.72 17.17 -16.08
CA ALA A 312 9.50 17.82 -17.37
C ALA A 312 9.08 19.30 -17.20
N LEU A 313 8.17 19.58 -16.25
CA LEU A 313 7.72 20.93 -15.93
C LEU A 313 8.83 21.77 -15.29
N ASP A 314 9.63 21.22 -14.37
CA ASP A 314 10.78 21.91 -13.78
C ASP A 314 11.84 22.23 -14.84
N THR A 315 12.13 21.27 -15.73
CA THR A 315 13.07 21.49 -16.83
C THR A 315 12.58 22.62 -17.74
N LEU A 316 11.29 22.64 -18.07
CA LEU A 316 10.68 23.71 -18.87
C LEU A 316 10.75 25.07 -18.15
N TYR A 317 10.49 25.10 -16.85
CA TYR A 317 10.59 26.31 -16.04
C TYR A 317 12.01 26.88 -16.04
N ARG A 318 13.01 26.02 -15.81
CA ARG A 318 14.42 26.43 -15.77
C ARG A 318 14.93 26.88 -17.14
N THR A 319 14.58 26.17 -18.22
CA THR A 319 15.00 26.59 -19.57
C THR A 319 14.40 27.94 -19.95
N ARG A 320 13.13 28.19 -19.60
CA ARG A 320 12.46 29.46 -19.86
C ARG A 320 13.08 30.61 -19.05
N ARG A 321 13.33 30.38 -17.76
CA ARG A 321 13.95 31.36 -16.86
C ARG A 321 15.40 31.70 -17.25
N ASP A 322 16.17 30.71 -17.65
CA ASP A 322 17.58 30.87 -18.04
C ASP A 322 17.76 31.30 -19.51
N SER A 323 16.66 31.52 -20.27
CA SER A 323 16.70 31.80 -21.72
C SER A 323 17.49 30.75 -22.53
N ARG A 324 17.43 29.48 -22.11
CA ARG A 324 18.08 28.35 -22.79
C ARG A 324 17.14 27.75 -23.84
N PRO A 325 17.67 27.15 -24.92
CA PRO A 325 16.85 26.44 -25.88
C PRO A 325 16.08 25.30 -25.18
N ALA A 326 14.79 25.18 -25.48
CA ALA A 326 13.93 24.16 -24.90
C ALA A 326 14.35 22.76 -25.37
N VAL A 327 14.38 21.80 -24.44
CA VAL A 327 14.68 20.39 -24.74
C VAL A 327 13.49 19.73 -25.46
N ASP A 328 12.27 20.11 -25.09
CA ASP A 328 11.03 19.66 -25.74
C ASP A 328 10.28 20.87 -26.30
N VAL A 329 10.39 21.07 -27.63
CA VAL A 329 9.78 22.19 -28.34
C VAL A 329 8.25 22.12 -28.26
N SER A 330 7.67 20.92 -28.30
CA SER A 330 6.22 20.74 -28.28
C SER A 330 5.61 21.14 -26.93
N LEU A 331 6.31 20.82 -25.84
CA LEU A 331 5.92 21.23 -24.50
C LEU A 331 6.11 22.73 -24.29
N ALA A 332 7.19 23.31 -24.82
CA ALA A 332 7.44 24.75 -24.77
C ALA A 332 6.38 25.56 -25.52
N ASP A 333 6.00 25.12 -26.72
CA ASP A 333 4.95 25.74 -27.52
C ASP A 333 3.59 25.68 -26.80
N ALA A 334 3.26 24.53 -26.21
CA ALA A 334 2.02 24.35 -25.44
C ALA A 334 1.95 25.26 -24.20
N ALA A 335 3.08 25.57 -23.57
CA ALA A 335 3.16 26.41 -22.37
C ALA A 335 3.32 27.91 -22.64
N THR A 336 3.24 28.36 -23.90
CA THR A 336 3.46 29.78 -24.29
C THR A 336 2.49 30.77 -23.65
N HIS A 337 1.29 30.31 -23.28
CA HIS A 337 0.25 31.15 -22.66
C HIS A 337 0.35 31.25 -21.13
N LEU A 338 1.21 30.45 -20.50
CA LEU A 338 1.36 30.43 -19.04
C LEU A 338 2.44 31.42 -18.57
N SER A 339 2.25 32.06 -17.42
CA SER A 339 3.28 32.88 -16.76
C SER A 339 4.33 32.01 -16.04
N ASP A 340 5.48 32.62 -15.69
CA ASP A 340 6.55 31.91 -14.96
C ASP A 340 6.04 31.50 -13.57
N GLU A 341 5.19 32.34 -12.95
CA GLU A 341 4.57 32.00 -11.67
C GLU A 341 3.61 30.83 -11.80
N GLN A 342 2.79 30.78 -12.86
CA GLN A 342 1.88 29.65 -13.11
C GLN A 342 2.67 28.35 -13.32
N LEU A 343 3.76 28.39 -14.07
CA LEU A 343 4.57 27.20 -14.30
C LEU A 343 5.28 26.72 -13.03
N ALA A 344 5.80 27.63 -12.21
CA ALA A 344 6.36 27.30 -10.90
C ALA A 344 5.29 26.71 -9.95
N HIS A 345 4.07 27.24 -10.00
CA HIS A 345 2.96 26.73 -9.21
C HIS A 345 2.56 25.31 -9.65
N LEU A 346 2.53 25.04 -10.97
CA LEU A 346 2.30 23.70 -11.49
C LEU A 346 3.35 22.70 -10.98
N VAL A 347 4.65 23.05 -11.03
CA VAL A 347 5.71 22.19 -10.47
C VAL A 347 5.42 21.87 -9.00
N ASN A 348 5.06 22.89 -8.20
CA ASN A 348 4.75 22.71 -6.78
C ASN A 348 3.55 21.78 -6.52
N ILE A 349 2.47 21.90 -7.31
CA ILE A 349 1.29 21.01 -7.21
C ILE A 349 1.70 19.54 -7.40
N PHE A 350 2.47 19.27 -8.46
CA PHE A 350 2.92 17.91 -8.77
C PHE A 350 3.90 17.38 -7.73
N THR A 351 4.84 18.18 -7.24
CA THR A 351 5.75 17.74 -6.15
C THR A 351 5.03 17.52 -4.84
N HIS A 352 4.10 18.40 -4.45
CA HIS A 352 3.34 18.25 -3.21
C HIS A 352 2.47 17.00 -3.19
N SER A 353 1.85 16.68 -4.33
CA SER A 353 1.06 15.46 -4.47
C SER A 353 1.89 14.16 -4.45
N LEU A 354 3.20 14.23 -4.73
CA LEU A 354 4.13 13.10 -4.56
C LEU A 354 4.49 12.86 -3.10
N ASP A 355 4.65 13.94 -2.32
CA ASP A 355 5.03 13.87 -0.90
C ASP A 355 3.87 13.45 0.01
N THR A 356 2.64 13.66 -0.43
CA THR A 356 1.45 13.37 0.37
C THR A 356 1.08 11.89 0.30
N VAL A 357 0.87 11.26 1.47
CA VAL A 357 0.44 9.87 1.56
C VAL A 357 -1.07 9.76 1.32
N TYR A 358 -1.45 9.47 0.08
CA TYR A 358 -2.84 9.16 -0.27
C TYR A 358 -3.14 7.67 -0.08
N ALA A 359 -4.39 7.35 0.26
CA ALA A 359 -4.88 5.97 0.34
C ALA A 359 -4.75 5.21 -1.00
N SER A 360 -4.80 5.94 -2.12
CA SER A 360 -4.47 5.44 -3.45
C SER A 360 -3.63 6.49 -4.18
N PRO A 361 -2.51 6.11 -4.81
CA PRO A 361 -1.65 7.07 -5.48
C PRO A 361 -2.34 7.74 -6.68
N PHE A 362 -3.30 7.07 -7.32
CA PHE A 362 -4.15 7.69 -8.37
C PHE A 362 -5.07 8.79 -7.83
N THR A 363 -5.41 8.77 -6.53
CA THR A 363 -6.16 9.86 -5.91
C THR A 363 -5.32 11.13 -5.86
N GLY A 364 -4.03 11.01 -5.52
CA GLY A 364 -3.08 12.12 -5.56
C GLY A 364 -2.95 12.73 -6.95
N VAL A 365 -2.83 11.90 -7.99
CA VAL A 365 -2.77 12.36 -9.39
C VAL A 365 -4.05 13.10 -9.81
N LYS A 366 -5.22 12.56 -9.46
CA LYS A 366 -6.52 13.17 -9.80
C LYS A 366 -6.70 14.53 -9.12
N LEU A 367 -6.28 14.66 -7.87
CA LEU A 367 -6.30 15.93 -7.14
C LEU A 367 -5.31 16.94 -7.70
N ALA A 368 -4.08 16.51 -7.98
CA ALA A 368 -3.06 17.36 -8.61
C ALA A 368 -3.52 17.88 -9.97
N LEU A 369 -4.14 17.01 -10.79
CA LEU A 369 -4.73 17.42 -12.08
C LEU A 369 -5.84 18.46 -11.91
N ALA A 370 -6.73 18.26 -10.94
CA ALA A 370 -7.81 19.22 -10.68
C ALA A 370 -7.24 20.60 -10.32
N GLN A 371 -6.27 20.66 -9.40
CA GLN A 371 -5.58 21.90 -9.01
C GLN A 371 -4.79 22.52 -10.17
N ALA A 372 -4.10 21.70 -10.98
CA ALA A 372 -3.36 22.17 -12.14
C ALA A 372 -4.27 22.87 -13.16
N PHE A 373 -5.47 22.33 -13.40
CA PHE A 373 -6.43 22.97 -14.30
C PHE A 373 -7.02 24.26 -13.75
N GLU A 374 -7.09 24.45 -12.43
CA GLU A 374 -7.46 25.74 -11.85
C GLU A 374 -6.39 26.81 -12.09
N VAL A 375 -5.11 26.42 -12.14
CA VAL A 375 -3.99 27.34 -12.44
C VAL A 375 -3.94 27.71 -13.92
N VAL A 376 -4.23 26.75 -14.80
CA VAL A 376 -4.18 26.93 -16.26
C VAL A 376 -5.41 27.68 -16.79
N GLY A 377 -6.59 27.46 -16.20
CA GLY A 377 -7.87 28.10 -16.57
C GLY A 377 -8.83 27.15 -17.27
#